data_AF-A0A2V8D1C8-F1
#
_entry.id   AF-A0A2V8D1C8-F1
#
_cell.length_a   1.000
_cell.length_b   1.000
_cell.length_c   1.000
_cell.angle_alpha   90.00
_cell.angle_beta   90.00
_cell.angle_gamma   90.00
#
_symmetry.space_group_name_H-M   'P 1'
#
loop_
_entity.id
_entity.type
_entity.pdbx_description
1 polymer ?
#
loop_
_entity_poly.entity_id
_entity_poly.type
_entity_poly.pdbx_seq_one_letter_code
_entity_poly.pdbx_strand_id
1 'polypeptide(L)'
;MFDAYALMQAQEQLKIDEEHFTRFLSRFKALQDVRRQTQRERARLVTELRQLANAPQLDEAQIKDRLNALQELETRAATDVKKAYDAINQVLDIRQQAKFRVFEELMERRKLELVMRARRGDRPPKS
;
A
#
# COMPACT_ATOMS: atom_id res chain seq x y z
N MET A 1 13.68 1.09 -0.98
CA MET A 1 14.45 0.22 -1.89
C MET A 1 13.55 -0.59 -2.84
N PHE A 2 12.43 -1.16 -2.36
CA PHE A 2 11.49 -1.94 -3.19
C PHE A 2 10.90 -1.17 -4.40
N ASP A 3 10.71 0.14 -4.26
CA ASP A 3 10.08 0.99 -5.29
C ASP A 3 10.88 1.09 -6.59
N ALA A 4 12.22 1.07 -6.56
CA ALA A 4 13.06 1.17 -7.75
C ALA A 4 13.08 -0.14 -8.56
N TYR A 5 13.15 -1.28 -7.87
CA TYR A 5 13.06 -2.61 -8.49
C TYR A 5 11.66 -2.88 -9.05
N ALA A 6 10.61 -2.45 -8.35
CA ALA A 6 9.24 -2.47 -8.85
C ALA A 6 9.08 -1.65 -10.15
N LEU A 7 9.76 -0.51 -10.23
CA LEU A 7 9.73 0.35 -11.41
C LEU A 7 10.25 -0.35 -12.68
N MET A 8 11.43 -0.96 -12.58
CA MET A 8 12.08 -1.62 -13.71
C MET A 8 11.28 -2.83 -14.19
N GLN A 9 10.72 -3.59 -13.25
CA GLN A 9 9.88 -4.75 -13.57
C GLN A 9 8.53 -4.34 -14.18
N ALA A 10 7.93 -3.23 -13.74
CA ALA A 10 6.71 -2.71 -14.35
C ALA A 10 6.94 -2.27 -15.80
N GLN A 11 8.07 -1.61 -16.10
CA GLN A 11 8.41 -1.22 -17.48
C GLN A 11 8.50 -2.44 -18.41
N GLU A 12 9.23 -3.47 -17.97
CA GLU A 12 9.43 -4.71 -18.73
C GLU A 12 8.12 -5.49 -18.95
N GLN A 13 7.30 -5.62 -17.90
CA GLN A 13 6.06 -6.40 -17.98
C GLN A 13 4.97 -5.70 -18.78
N LEU A 14 4.83 -4.38 -18.60
CA LEU A 14 3.75 -3.61 -19.21
C LEU A 14 4.03 -3.28 -20.67
N LYS A 15 5.29 -3.33 -21.14
CA LYS A 15 5.69 -3.02 -22.52
C LYS A 15 5.10 -1.68 -23.00
N ILE A 16 5.17 -0.67 -22.13
CA ILE A 16 4.67 0.68 -22.41
C ILE A 16 5.78 1.45 -23.11
N ASP A 17 5.44 2.26 -24.11
CA ASP A 17 6.38 3.19 -24.73
C ASP A 17 6.84 4.29 -23.74
N GLU A 18 7.90 5.03 -24.07
CA GLU A 18 8.49 6.01 -23.14
C GLU A 18 7.53 7.16 -22.77
N GLU A 19 6.67 7.60 -23.69
CA GLU A 19 5.72 8.69 -23.45
C GLU A 19 4.64 8.28 -22.45
N HIS A 20 4.03 7.11 -22.65
CA HIS A 20 3.00 6.56 -21.77
C HIS A 20 3.61 6.07 -20.45
N PHE A 21 4.89 5.66 -20.44
CA PHE A 21 5.57 5.18 -19.23
C PHE A 21 5.73 6.28 -18.18
N THR A 22 6.09 7.50 -18.58
CA THR A 22 6.22 8.64 -17.65
C THR A 22 4.87 8.99 -17.02
N ARG A 23 3.80 8.99 -17.82
CA ARG A 23 2.42 9.24 -17.37
C ARG A 23 1.90 8.12 -16.46
N PHE A 24 2.22 6.88 -16.76
CA PHE A 24 1.92 5.72 -15.90
C PHE A 24 2.66 5.83 -14.57
N LEU A 25 3.96 6.12 -14.61
CA LEU A 25 4.83 6.20 -13.44
C LEU A 25 4.33 7.24 -12.44
N SER A 26 3.94 8.43 -12.91
CA SER A 26 3.38 9.47 -12.04
C SER A 26 2.11 9.00 -11.33
N ARG A 27 1.20 8.33 -12.04
CA ARG A 27 -0.06 7.83 -11.47
C ARG A 27 0.15 6.64 -10.54
N PHE A 28 1.09 5.76 -10.87
CA PHE A 28 1.49 4.65 -10.02
C PHE A 28 2.10 5.14 -8.70
N LYS A 29 2.94 6.17 -8.73
CA LYS A 29 3.46 6.82 -7.52
C LYS A 29 2.32 7.37 -6.66
N ALA A 30 1.35 8.06 -7.26
CA ALA A 30 0.18 8.56 -6.53
C ALA A 30 -0.61 7.43 -5.84
N LEU A 31 -0.82 6.29 -6.50
CA LEU A 31 -1.44 5.11 -5.89
C LEU A 31 -0.63 4.60 -4.69
N GLN A 32 0.70 4.49 -4.83
CA GLN A 32 1.57 4.07 -3.73
C GLN A 32 1.53 5.06 -2.56
N ASP A 33 1.49 6.36 -2.83
CA ASP A 33 1.41 7.41 -1.82
C ASP A 33 0.10 7.33 -1.03
N VAL A 34 -1.03 7.20 -1.71
CA VAL A 34 -2.34 7.00 -1.06
C VAL A 34 -2.29 5.78 -0.13
N ARG A 35 -1.81 4.62 -0.62
CA ARG A 35 -1.69 3.41 0.20
C ARG A 35 -0.78 3.60 1.41
N ARG A 36 0.37 4.23 1.22
CA ARG A 36 1.33 4.47 2.32
C ARG A 36 0.75 5.40 3.37
N GLN A 37 0.09 6.48 2.95
CA GLN A 37 -0.53 7.43 3.85
C GLN A 37 -1.65 6.76 4.65
N THR A 38 -2.57 6.06 3.97
CA THR A 38 -3.64 5.29 4.64
C THR A 38 -3.06 4.31 5.65
N GLN A 39 -2.05 3.53 5.27
CA GLN A 39 -1.47 2.54 6.17
C GLN A 39 -0.84 3.17 7.41
N ARG A 40 -0.18 4.33 7.27
CA ARG A 40 0.39 5.09 8.39
C ARG A 40 -0.69 5.63 9.32
N GLU A 41 -1.72 6.27 8.77
CA GLU A 41 -2.84 6.80 9.54
C GLU A 41 -3.59 5.68 10.27
N ARG A 42 -3.83 4.56 9.59
CA ARG A 42 -4.48 3.37 10.18
C ARG A 42 -3.65 2.79 11.32
N ALA A 43 -2.34 2.63 11.13
CA ALA A 43 -1.45 2.11 12.16
C ALA A 43 -1.42 3.00 13.41
N ARG A 44 -1.47 4.33 13.22
CA ARG A 44 -1.60 5.29 14.30
C ARG A 44 -2.93 5.10 15.06
N LEU A 45 -4.07 5.12 14.36
CA LEU A 45 -5.39 4.96 14.98
C LEU A 45 -5.54 3.63 15.73
N VAL A 46 -5.04 2.53 15.17
CA VAL A 46 -5.06 1.22 15.84
C VAL A 46 -4.18 1.21 17.09
N THR A 47 -3.05 1.91 17.07
CA THR A 47 -2.18 2.05 18.25
C THR A 47 -2.86 2.88 19.35
N GLU A 48 -3.50 3.99 18.98
CA GLU A 48 -4.30 4.82 19.90
C GLU A 48 -5.45 4.01 20.51
N LEU A 49 -6.21 3.27 19.69
CA LEU A 49 -7.28 2.37 20.15
C LEU A 49 -6.75 1.30 21.12
N ARG A 50 -5.60 0.69 20.80
CA ARG A 50 -4.97 -0.30 21.69
C ARG A 50 -4.61 0.32 23.04
N GLN A 51 -4.10 1.55 23.07
CA GLN A 51 -3.78 2.23 24.33
C GLN A 51 -5.04 2.49 25.16
N LEU A 52 -6.09 3.04 24.54
CA LEU A 52 -7.36 3.32 25.20
C LEU A 52 -8.05 2.05 25.71
N ALA A 53 -8.06 0.98 24.92
CA ALA A 53 -8.69 -0.29 25.30
C ALA A 53 -7.98 -1.02 26.45
N ASN A 54 -6.68 -0.73 26.67
CA ASN A 54 -5.90 -1.31 27.77
C ASN A 54 -5.68 -0.31 28.94
N ALA A 55 -6.31 0.86 28.89
CA ALA A 55 -6.17 1.84 29.95
C ALA A 55 -6.87 1.35 31.24
N PRO A 56 -6.35 1.66 32.44
CA PRO A 56 -6.98 1.25 33.71
C PRO A 56 -8.39 1.81 33.92
N GLN A 57 -8.69 2.95 33.29
CA GLN A 57 -10.02 3.57 33.27
C GLN A 57 -10.49 3.65 31.83
N LEU A 58 -11.71 3.17 31.60
CA LEU A 58 -12.35 3.17 30.29
C LEU A 58 -12.90 4.57 29.99
N ASP A 59 -12.39 5.20 28.92
CA ASP A 59 -13.00 6.39 28.34
C ASP A 59 -13.77 5.99 27.07
N GLU A 60 -15.05 5.65 27.25
CA GLU A 60 -15.92 5.17 26.17
C GLU A 60 -16.10 6.20 25.05
N ALA A 61 -16.14 7.50 25.40
CA ALA A 61 -16.29 8.57 24.43
C ALA A 61 -15.07 8.63 23.51
N GLN A 62 -13.87 8.63 24.07
CA GLN A 62 -12.63 8.62 23.28
C GLN A 62 -12.50 7.35 22.42
N ILE A 63 -12.87 6.19 22.95
CA ILE A 63 -12.84 4.94 22.16
C ILE A 63 -13.80 5.03 20.98
N LYS A 64 -15.03 5.49 21.20
CA LYS A 64 -16.03 5.67 20.15
C LYS A 64 -15.54 6.63 19.06
N ASP A 65 -14.92 7.74 19.45
CA ASP A 65 -14.37 8.71 18.50
C ASP A 65 -13.24 8.10 17.65
N ARG A 66 -12.35 7.30 18.25
CA ARG A 66 -11.28 6.63 17.50
C ARG A 66 -11.78 5.51 16.60
N LEU A 67 -12.83 4.80 17.00
CA LEU A 67 -13.50 3.82 16.14
C LEU A 67 -14.15 4.49 14.93
N ASN A 68 -14.85 5.62 15.14
CA ASN A 68 -15.45 6.39 14.05
C ASN A 68 -14.38 6.92 13.09
N ALA A 69 -13.29 7.51 13.61
CA ALA A 69 -12.19 8.01 12.80
C ALA A 69 -11.52 6.88 11.97
N LEU A 70 -11.40 5.67 12.52
CA LEU A 70 -10.89 4.51 11.79
C LEU A 70 -11.84 4.10 10.66
N GLN A 71 -13.14 4.04 10.93
CA GLN A 71 -14.15 3.71 9.92
C GLN A 71 -14.16 4.73 8.77
N GLU A 72 -14.14 6.02 9.10
CA GLU A 72 -14.07 7.10 8.11
C GLU A 72 -12.81 7.04 7.25
N LEU A 73 -11.65 6.77 7.88
CA LEU A 73 -10.40 6.56 7.16
C LEU A 73 -10.51 5.41 6.17
N GLU A 74 -11.07 4.27 6.59
CA GLU A 74 -11.20 3.08 5.73
C GLU A 74 -12.15 3.34 4.55
N THR A 75 -13.27 4.04 4.76
CA THR A 75 -14.19 4.45 3.69
C THR A 75 -13.54 5.43 2.71
N ARG A 76 -12.85 6.45 3.22
CA ARG A 76 -12.12 7.42 2.38
C ARG A 76 -11.02 6.74 1.58
N ALA A 77 -10.22 5.91 2.23
CA ALA A 77 -9.11 5.21 1.60
C ALA A 77 -9.58 4.28 0.46
N ALA A 78 -10.69 3.54 0.65
CA ALA A 78 -11.26 2.72 -0.41
C ALA A 78 -11.61 3.56 -1.65
N THR A 79 -12.19 4.74 -1.43
CA THR A 79 -12.53 5.69 -2.51
C THR A 79 -11.29 6.23 -3.21
N ASP A 80 -10.28 6.65 -2.46
CA ASP A 80 -9.06 7.24 -3.02
C ASP A 80 -8.21 6.22 -3.77
N VAL A 81 -8.13 4.99 -3.26
CA VAL A 81 -7.47 3.87 -3.95
C VAL A 81 -8.19 3.57 -5.26
N LYS A 82 -9.53 3.53 -5.27
CA LYS A 82 -10.31 3.35 -6.50
C LYS A 82 -10.01 4.44 -7.52
N LYS A 83 -10.06 5.72 -7.11
CA LYS A 83 -9.72 6.86 -7.99
C LYS A 83 -8.31 6.75 -8.57
N ALA A 84 -7.34 6.33 -7.77
CA ALA A 84 -5.97 6.15 -8.22
C ALA A 84 -5.85 5.02 -9.27
N TYR A 85 -6.59 3.93 -9.12
CA TYR A 85 -6.69 2.90 -10.17
C TYR A 85 -7.36 3.42 -11.44
N ASP A 86 -8.48 4.12 -11.31
CA ASP A 86 -9.20 4.69 -12.46
C ASP A 86 -8.28 5.64 -13.25
N ALA A 87 -7.47 6.45 -12.55
CA ALA A 87 -6.47 7.31 -13.18
C ALA A 87 -5.40 6.51 -13.94
N ILE A 88 -4.89 5.41 -13.38
CA ILE A 88 -3.93 4.52 -14.06
C ILE A 88 -4.55 3.90 -15.32
N ASN A 89 -5.79 3.43 -15.22
CA ASN A 89 -6.51 2.78 -16.32
C ASN A 89 -6.74 3.71 -17.52
N GLN A 90 -6.77 5.04 -17.32
CA GLN A 90 -6.85 6.01 -18.42
C GLN A 90 -5.59 6.03 -19.31
N VAL A 91 -4.47 5.45 -18.86
CA VAL A 91 -3.20 5.42 -19.62
C VAL A 91 -2.89 4.03 -20.17
N LEU A 92 -3.51 3.01 -19.59
CA LEU A 92 -3.23 1.62 -19.92
C LEU A 92 -4.35 1.04 -20.78
N ASP A 93 -3.97 0.33 -21.84
CA ASP A 93 -4.92 -0.53 -22.56
C ASP A 93 -5.38 -1.70 -21.68
N ILE A 94 -6.43 -2.41 -22.10
CA ILE A 94 -7.03 -3.49 -21.30
C ILE A 94 -6.05 -4.62 -20.97
N ARG A 95 -5.09 -4.92 -21.87
CA ARG A 95 -4.08 -5.96 -21.68
C ARG A 95 -3.01 -5.49 -20.68
N GLN A 96 -2.62 -4.23 -20.75
CA GLN A 96 -1.70 -3.60 -19.81
C GLN A 96 -2.32 -3.47 -18.42
N GLN A 97 -3.61 -3.13 -18.32
CA GLN A 97 -4.34 -3.15 -17.05
C GLN A 97 -4.29 -4.54 -16.41
N ALA A 98 -4.62 -5.60 -17.15
CA ALA A 98 -4.55 -6.96 -16.63
C ALA A 98 -3.14 -7.33 -16.13
N LYS A 99 -2.10 -7.02 -16.92
CA LYS A 99 -0.70 -7.23 -16.52
C LYS A 99 -0.33 -6.44 -15.27
N PHE A 100 -0.82 -5.20 -15.15
CA PHE A 100 -0.57 -4.36 -13.98
C PHE A 100 -1.17 -4.99 -12.71
N ARG A 101 -2.39 -5.53 -12.78
CA ARG A 101 -2.99 -6.25 -11.63
C ARG A 101 -2.17 -7.46 -11.21
N VAL A 102 -1.68 -8.23 -12.19
CA VAL A 102 -0.81 -9.40 -11.92
C VAL A 102 0.52 -8.95 -11.31
N PHE A 103 1.13 -7.90 -11.85
CA PHE A 103 2.36 -7.32 -11.34
C PHE A 103 2.22 -6.92 -9.86
N GLU A 104 1.14 -6.22 -9.50
CA GLU A 104 0.91 -5.80 -8.11
C GLU A 104 0.81 -6.99 -7.16
N GLU A 105 0.07 -8.03 -7.51
CA GLU A 105 -0.06 -9.24 -6.71
C GLU A 105 1.30 -9.92 -6.49
N LEU A 106 2.11 -10.04 -7.55
CA LEU A 106 3.46 -10.60 -7.45
C LEU A 106 4.35 -9.77 -6.52
N MET A 107 4.22 -8.45 -6.57
CA MET A 107 4.98 -7.56 -5.72
C MET A 107 4.54 -7.66 -4.25
N GLU A 108 3.25 -7.74 -3.95
CA GLU A 108 2.78 -7.93 -2.57
C GLU A 108 3.27 -9.26 -1.98
N ARG A 109 3.24 -10.35 -2.75
CA ARG A 109 3.82 -11.64 -2.32
C ARG A 109 5.31 -11.53 -1.98
N ARG A 110 6.10 -10.89 -2.86
CA ARG A 110 7.53 -10.66 -2.63
C ARG A 110 7.79 -9.81 -1.38
N LYS A 111 6.99 -8.77 -1.12
CA LYS A 111 7.10 -7.98 0.12
C LYS A 111 6.88 -8.85 1.35
N LEU A 112 5.85 -9.70 1.34
CA LEU A 112 5.54 -10.60 2.45
C LEU A 112 6.67 -11.60 2.69
N GLU A 113 7.20 -12.21 1.62
CA GLU A 113 8.34 -13.13 1.72
C GLU A 113 9.57 -12.46 2.35
N LEU A 114 9.90 -11.22 1.94
CA LEU A 114 11.02 -10.47 2.51
C LEU A 114 10.81 -10.19 4.00
N VAL A 115 9.60 -9.81 4.41
CA VAL A 115 9.27 -9.60 5.83
C VAL A 115 9.38 -10.91 6.62
N MET A 116 8.90 -12.03 6.06
CA MET A 116 9.02 -13.35 6.70
C MET A 116 10.48 -13.77 6.87
N ARG A 117 11.34 -13.57 5.86
CA ARG A 117 12.78 -13.85 5.95
C ARG A 117 13.46 -12.98 7.00
N ALA A 118 13.19 -11.67 7.00
CA ALA A 118 13.73 -10.76 8.02
C ALA A 118 13.34 -11.16 9.45
N ARG A 119 12.11 -11.67 9.65
CA ARG A 119 11.64 -12.19 10.95
C ARG A 119 12.27 -13.53 11.33
N ARG A 120 12.68 -14.36 10.36
CA ARG A 120 13.31 -15.67 10.61
C ARG A 120 14.80 -15.57 10.97
N GLY A 121 15.41 -14.39 10.82
CA GLY A 121 16.76 -14.12 11.30
C GLY A 121 17.84 -14.82 10.48
N ASP A 122 18.26 -14.20 9.37
CA ASP A 122 19.67 -14.27 8.98
C ASP A 122 20.49 -13.50 10.04
N ARG A 123 20.72 -14.13 11.18
CA ARG A 123 21.95 -13.89 11.95
C ARG A 123 22.98 -14.79 11.28
N PRO A 124 23.96 -14.26 10.52
CA PRO A 124 24.99 -15.11 9.94
C PRO A 124 25.65 -15.92 11.07
N PRO A 125 25.93 -17.23 10.88
CA PRO A 125 26.71 -17.97 11.85
C PRO A 125 28.08 -17.28 11.94
N LYS A 126 28.49 -16.91 13.15
CA LYS A 126 29.86 -16.51 13.40
C LYS A 126 30.74 -17.71 13.02
N SER A 127 31.56 -17.55 11.98
CA SER A 127 32.71 -18.40 11.69
C SER A 127 33.96 -17.57 11.90
#